data_AF-A0A2J7Z791-F1
#
_entry.id   AF-A0A2J7Z791-F1
#
_cell.length_a   1.000
_cell.length_b   1.000
_cell.length_c   1.000
_cell.angle_alpha   90.00
_cell.angle_beta   90.00
_cell.angle_gamma   90.00
#
_symmetry.space_group_name_H-M   'P 1'
#
loop_
_entity.id
_entity.type
_entity.pdbx_description
1 polymer ?
#
loop_
_entity_poly.entity_id
_entity_poly.type
_entity_poly.pdbx_seq_one_letter_code
_entity_poly.pdbx_strand_id
1 'polypeptide(L)'
;MPITSLTPSQGTIGTAVSINGTSLGTTVSVNFGGAVVSPATVSNTLVTFVVPSSAPCSGQVSVSANLSNGTRTNAVPFFVIARPTTTGLNETCLPAAGGAITVFGTGFASGGTVNVGALTPVAFAAGGNNTQVTVTAPAHTPAGCFDTQQVTVTTAGGTGTAGVTLIDYYNAPSLTGATLTPATGPAGTETTISGATCLVGISDVTFTDSAATAFTGLAFTPIDETSIVTAVPAAAAAGAGAFTITTCGGTSGPAAFTVT
;
A
#
# COMPACT_ATOMS: atom_id res chain seq x y z
N MET A 1 -40.12 -9.04 -26.65
CA MET A 1 -39.02 -10.00 -26.93
C MET A 1 -37.99 -9.85 -25.83
N PRO A 2 -37.99 -10.71 -24.82
CA PRO A 2 -37.27 -10.41 -23.59
C PRO A 2 -35.81 -10.90 -23.65
N ILE A 3 -34.89 -9.99 -23.36
CA ILE A 3 -33.66 -10.34 -22.66
C ILE A 3 -34.09 -10.90 -21.30
N THR A 4 -33.64 -12.11 -20.99
CA THR A 4 -33.94 -12.82 -19.74
C THR A 4 -32.82 -12.67 -18.71
N SER A 5 -31.57 -12.61 -19.14
CA SER A 5 -30.42 -12.43 -18.24
C SER A 5 -29.18 -11.88 -18.93
N LEU A 6 -28.27 -11.36 -18.12
CA LEU A 6 -26.89 -11.04 -18.49
C LEU A 6 -25.94 -11.98 -17.76
N THR A 7 -24.96 -12.55 -18.46
CA THR A 7 -23.94 -13.41 -17.87
C THR A 7 -22.54 -12.97 -18.31
N PRO A 8 -21.71 -12.43 -17.39
CA PRO A 8 -22.07 -12.05 -16.02
C PRO A 8 -23.03 -10.85 -15.98
N SER A 9 -23.72 -10.64 -14.85
CA SER A 9 -24.59 -9.48 -14.60
C SER A 9 -23.84 -8.27 -14.01
N GLN A 10 -22.54 -8.41 -13.77
CA GLN A 10 -21.65 -7.38 -13.26
C GLN A 10 -20.24 -7.58 -13.79
N GLY A 11 -19.45 -6.53 -13.81
CA GLY A 11 -18.06 -6.59 -14.28
C GLY A 11 -17.43 -5.22 -14.42
N THR A 12 -16.20 -5.21 -14.92
CA THR A 12 -15.42 -4.00 -15.20
C THR A 12 -15.44 -3.66 -16.69
N ILE A 13 -14.89 -2.49 -17.05
CA ILE A 13 -14.59 -2.15 -18.44
C ILE A 13 -13.77 -3.28 -19.08
N GLY A 14 -14.15 -3.70 -20.29
CA GLY A 14 -13.52 -4.81 -20.99
C GLY A 14 -14.10 -6.20 -20.67
N THR A 15 -15.04 -6.31 -19.73
CA THR A 15 -15.72 -7.59 -19.44
C THR A 15 -16.53 -8.03 -20.66
N ALA A 16 -16.36 -9.28 -21.10
CA ALA A 16 -17.23 -9.90 -22.08
C ALA A 16 -18.54 -10.33 -21.42
N VAL A 17 -19.69 -9.90 -21.98
CA VAL A 17 -21.01 -10.11 -21.42
C VAL A 17 -21.90 -10.81 -22.43
N SER A 18 -22.59 -11.85 -21.98
CA SER A 18 -23.62 -12.57 -22.72
C SER A 18 -25.01 -12.04 -22.37
N ILE A 19 -25.75 -11.59 -23.38
CA ILE A 19 -27.19 -11.29 -23.32
C ILE A 19 -27.93 -12.57 -23.71
N ASN A 20 -28.66 -13.17 -22.76
CA ASN A 20 -29.51 -14.32 -23.02
C ASN A 20 -30.96 -13.87 -23.23
N GLY A 21 -31.65 -14.49 -24.17
CA GLY A 21 -33.05 -14.18 -24.44
C GLY A 21 -33.64 -14.98 -25.59
N THR A 22 -34.63 -14.40 -26.27
CA THR A 22 -35.25 -14.98 -27.47
C THR A 22 -35.43 -13.92 -28.55
N SER A 23 -35.41 -14.38 -29.82
CA SER A 23 -35.56 -13.52 -31.00
C SER A 23 -34.47 -12.43 -31.13
N LEU A 24 -33.24 -12.74 -30.74
CA LEU A 24 -32.12 -11.79 -30.76
C LEU A 24 -31.28 -11.82 -32.05
N GLY A 25 -31.59 -12.69 -33.01
CA GLY A 25 -30.73 -13.00 -34.16
C GLY A 25 -30.49 -11.85 -35.14
N THR A 26 -31.27 -10.78 -35.04
CA THR A 26 -31.14 -9.57 -35.87
C THR A 26 -30.58 -8.37 -35.10
N THR A 27 -29.96 -8.60 -33.93
CA THR A 27 -29.31 -7.55 -33.14
C THR A 27 -28.18 -6.90 -33.93
N VAL A 28 -28.23 -5.58 -34.09
CA VAL A 28 -27.22 -4.78 -34.80
C VAL A 28 -26.33 -3.97 -33.85
N SER A 29 -26.82 -3.67 -32.65
CA SER A 29 -26.07 -2.95 -31.61
C SER A 29 -26.62 -3.26 -30.23
N VAL A 30 -25.76 -3.17 -29.21
CA VAL A 30 -26.15 -3.20 -27.80
C VAL A 30 -26.04 -1.79 -27.23
N ASN A 31 -27.08 -1.32 -26.56
CA ASN A 31 -27.02 -0.13 -25.72
C ASN A 31 -26.56 -0.55 -24.32
N PHE A 32 -25.49 0.08 -23.85
CA PHE A 32 -24.99 -0.02 -22.49
C PHE A 32 -25.11 1.36 -21.84
N GLY A 33 -26.27 1.63 -21.25
CA GLY A 33 -26.66 2.96 -20.78
C GLY A 33 -26.74 3.94 -21.94
N GLY A 34 -25.93 5.00 -21.90
CA GLY A 34 -25.80 5.97 -22.99
C GLY A 34 -24.83 5.55 -24.10
N ALA A 35 -24.03 4.50 -23.90
CA ALA A 35 -23.08 4.01 -24.91
C ALA A 35 -23.76 3.02 -25.86
N VAL A 36 -23.34 3.01 -27.13
CA VAL A 36 -23.75 2.02 -28.12
C VAL A 36 -22.51 1.24 -28.53
N VAL A 37 -22.60 -0.09 -28.46
CA VAL A 37 -21.49 -0.99 -28.81
C VAL A 37 -21.93 -2.00 -29.85
N SER A 38 -20.98 -2.40 -30.70
CA SER A 38 -21.19 -3.48 -31.66
C SER A 38 -21.18 -4.84 -30.93
N PRO A 39 -22.12 -5.75 -31.25
CA PRO A 39 -22.07 -7.11 -30.72
C PRO A 39 -20.87 -7.87 -31.30
N ALA A 40 -20.25 -8.73 -30.49
CA ALA A 40 -19.17 -9.61 -30.92
C ALA A 40 -19.72 -10.90 -31.56
N THR A 41 -20.81 -11.44 -31.02
CA THR A 41 -21.55 -12.57 -31.62
C THR A 41 -23.05 -12.36 -31.48
N VAL A 42 -23.81 -12.88 -32.44
CA VAL A 42 -25.27 -12.75 -32.48
C VAL A 42 -25.88 -14.09 -32.89
N SER A 43 -26.87 -14.55 -32.12
CA SER A 43 -27.73 -15.69 -32.41
C SER A 43 -29.16 -15.38 -31.97
N ASN A 44 -30.10 -16.28 -32.26
CA ASN A 44 -31.49 -16.10 -31.84
C ASN A 44 -31.69 -16.07 -30.32
N THR A 45 -30.76 -16.61 -29.54
CA THR A 45 -30.89 -16.75 -28.08
C THR A 45 -29.75 -16.13 -27.29
N LEU A 46 -28.67 -15.70 -27.97
CA LEU A 46 -27.45 -15.20 -27.36
C LEU A 46 -26.88 -14.04 -28.18
N VAL A 47 -26.55 -12.94 -27.51
CA VAL A 47 -25.71 -11.87 -28.07
C VAL A 47 -24.55 -11.63 -27.12
N THR A 48 -23.32 -11.59 -27.61
CA THR A 48 -22.18 -11.19 -26.77
C THR A 48 -21.71 -9.79 -27.13
N PHE A 49 -21.23 -9.05 -26.13
CA PHE A 49 -20.59 -7.75 -26.33
C PHE A 49 -19.53 -7.54 -25.24
N VAL A 50 -18.72 -6.50 -25.39
CA VAL A 50 -17.71 -6.12 -24.40
C VAL A 50 -18.14 -4.80 -23.73
N VAL A 51 -18.04 -4.72 -22.41
CA VAL A 51 -18.31 -3.47 -21.66
C VAL A 51 -17.39 -2.37 -22.19
N PRO A 52 -17.93 -1.26 -22.73
CA PRO A 52 -17.14 -0.25 -23.41
C PRO A 52 -16.25 0.54 -22.46
N SER A 53 -15.18 1.14 -22.98
CA SER A 53 -14.32 2.08 -22.24
C SER A 53 -15.03 3.36 -21.81
N SER A 54 -16.13 3.71 -22.48
CA SER A 54 -17.01 4.82 -22.13
C SER A 54 -18.05 4.47 -21.06
N ALA A 55 -18.04 3.25 -20.51
CA ALA A 55 -18.89 2.89 -19.39
C ALA A 55 -18.57 3.79 -18.18
N PRO A 56 -19.55 4.08 -17.31
CA PRO A 56 -19.29 4.82 -16.08
C PRO A 56 -18.27 4.08 -15.21
N CYS A 57 -17.56 4.81 -14.35
CA CYS A 57 -16.56 4.22 -13.46
C CYS A 57 -17.15 3.21 -12.46
N SER A 58 -18.44 3.35 -12.12
CA SER A 58 -19.17 2.43 -11.24
C SER A 58 -20.68 2.58 -11.38
N GLY A 59 -21.42 1.61 -10.84
CA GLY A 59 -22.86 1.70 -10.65
C GLY A 59 -23.67 0.91 -11.67
N GLN A 60 -24.99 0.98 -11.52
CA GLN A 60 -25.92 0.23 -12.35
C GLN A 60 -26.15 0.92 -13.70
N VAL A 61 -26.06 0.13 -14.77
CA VAL A 61 -26.28 0.55 -16.15
C VAL A 61 -27.36 -0.33 -16.78
N SER A 62 -28.24 0.26 -17.59
CA SER A 62 -29.24 -0.49 -18.33
C SER A 62 -28.68 -1.05 -19.64
N VAL A 63 -28.85 -2.35 -19.88
CA VAL A 63 -28.44 -3.02 -21.11
C VAL A 63 -29.66 -3.39 -21.96
N SER A 64 -29.67 -3.00 -23.23
CA SER A 64 -30.71 -3.39 -24.21
C SER A 64 -30.09 -3.61 -25.59
N ALA A 65 -30.80 -4.25 -26.51
CA ALA A 65 -30.34 -4.48 -27.87
C ALA A 65 -31.26 -3.78 -28.89
N ASN A 66 -30.66 -3.21 -29.94
CA ASN A 66 -31.38 -2.72 -31.11
C ASN A 66 -31.32 -3.78 -32.21
N LEU A 67 -32.48 -4.09 -32.78
CA LEU A 67 -32.61 -5.02 -33.89
C LEU A 67 -32.70 -4.27 -35.22
N SER A 68 -32.33 -4.93 -36.32
CA SER A 68 -32.34 -4.33 -37.67
C SER A 68 -33.72 -3.89 -38.15
N ASN A 69 -34.81 -4.38 -37.53
CA ASN A 69 -36.19 -3.97 -37.81
C ASN A 69 -36.61 -2.69 -37.06
N GLY A 70 -35.66 -2.01 -36.39
CA GLY A 70 -35.92 -0.79 -35.62
C GLY A 70 -36.51 -1.02 -34.22
N THR A 71 -36.75 -2.27 -33.82
CA THR A 71 -37.24 -2.60 -32.47
C THR A 71 -36.10 -2.56 -31.46
N ARG A 72 -36.38 -2.07 -30.25
CA ARG A 72 -35.49 -2.19 -29.08
C ARG A 72 -36.06 -3.20 -28.09
N THR A 73 -35.20 -4.05 -27.53
CA THR A 73 -35.61 -5.00 -26.48
C THR A 73 -35.96 -4.28 -25.17
N ASN A 74 -36.44 -5.03 -24.18
CA ASN A 74 -36.42 -4.57 -22.78
C ASN A 74 -34.98 -4.29 -22.33
N ALA A 75 -34.86 -3.54 -21.23
CA ALA A 75 -33.59 -3.29 -20.57
C ALA A 75 -33.42 -4.20 -19.34
N VAL A 76 -32.20 -4.69 -19.14
CA VAL A 76 -31.79 -5.48 -17.96
C VAL A 76 -30.62 -4.77 -17.28
N PRO A 77 -30.56 -4.70 -15.94
CA PRO A 77 -29.48 -4.03 -15.25
C PRO A 77 -28.18 -4.82 -15.32
N PHE A 78 -27.08 -4.08 -15.48
CA PHE A 78 -25.71 -4.55 -15.34
C PHE A 78 -25.00 -3.67 -14.31
N PHE A 79 -24.25 -4.24 -13.37
CA PHE A 79 -23.50 -3.45 -12.40
C PHE A 79 -22.03 -3.31 -12.79
N VAL A 80 -21.58 -2.07 -13.04
CA VAL A 80 -20.16 -1.78 -13.27
C VAL A 80 -19.44 -1.69 -11.94
N ILE A 81 -18.44 -2.55 -11.76
CA ILE A 81 -17.64 -2.62 -10.54
C ILE A 81 -16.55 -1.56 -10.59
N ALA A 82 -16.46 -0.74 -9.54
CA ALA A 82 -15.44 0.29 -9.42
C ALA A 82 -14.05 -0.33 -9.25
N ARG A 83 -13.05 0.23 -9.94
CA ARG A 83 -11.64 -0.02 -9.62
C ARG A 83 -11.32 0.63 -8.27
N PRO A 84 -10.56 -0.03 -7.38
CA PRO A 84 -10.15 0.58 -6.12
C PRO A 84 -9.21 1.77 -6.34
N THR A 85 -9.22 2.71 -5.39
CA THR A 85 -8.28 3.84 -5.35
C THR A 85 -7.65 3.92 -3.97
N THR A 86 -6.37 4.21 -3.88
CA THR A 86 -5.69 4.51 -2.61
C THR A 86 -5.48 6.01 -2.47
N THR A 87 -5.60 6.53 -1.25
CA THR A 87 -5.42 7.96 -0.92
C THR A 87 -4.30 8.21 0.07
N GLY A 88 -3.86 7.19 0.80
CA GLY A 88 -2.77 7.32 1.77
C GLY A 88 -2.62 6.10 2.65
N LEU A 89 -1.70 6.22 3.60
CA LEU A 89 -1.36 5.22 4.61
C LEU A 89 -1.35 5.87 5.99
N ASN A 90 -1.48 5.08 7.05
CA ASN A 90 -1.26 5.57 8.42
C ASN A 90 0.23 5.79 8.71
N GLU A 91 1.11 5.00 8.10
CA GLU A 91 2.56 5.15 8.17
C GLU A 91 3.15 5.43 6.79
N THR A 92 4.24 6.19 6.74
CA THR A 92 4.97 6.44 5.50
C THR A 92 6.18 5.53 5.33
N CYS A 93 6.54 4.77 6.35
CA CYS A 93 7.70 3.90 6.35
C CYS A 93 7.51 2.63 7.19
N LEU A 94 8.32 1.61 6.91
CA LEU A 94 8.37 0.33 7.62
C LEU A 94 9.82 -0.13 7.83
N PRO A 95 10.07 -0.96 8.85
CA PRO A 95 11.32 -1.70 8.95
C PRO A 95 11.40 -2.79 7.86
N ALA A 96 12.61 -3.27 7.59
CA ALA A 96 12.85 -4.35 6.62
C ALA A 96 12.08 -5.65 6.90
N ALA A 97 11.67 -5.87 8.16
CA ALA A 97 10.83 -6.99 8.56
C ALA A 97 9.36 -6.88 8.10
N GLY A 98 8.94 -5.73 7.56
CA GLY A 98 7.55 -5.40 7.30
C GLY A 98 6.82 -4.93 8.56
N GLY A 99 5.49 -4.83 8.49
CA GLY A 99 4.70 -4.35 9.62
C GLY A 99 3.25 -4.08 9.26
N ALA A 100 2.45 -3.73 10.26
CA ALA A 100 1.06 -3.39 10.06
C ALA A 100 0.93 -2.03 9.35
N ILE A 101 0.15 -1.99 8.28
CA ILE A 101 -0.22 -0.77 7.58
C ILE A 101 -1.74 -0.73 7.39
N THR A 102 -2.31 0.46 7.52
CA THR A 102 -3.68 0.78 7.14
C THR A 102 -3.64 1.58 5.85
N VAL A 103 -4.22 1.02 4.79
CA VAL A 103 -4.41 1.68 3.51
C VAL A 103 -5.76 2.39 3.52
N PHE A 104 -5.76 3.68 3.20
CA PHE A 104 -6.97 4.47 3.03
C PHE A 104 -7.31 4.62 1.55
N GLY A 105 -8.60 4.70 1.23
CA GLY A 105 -9.03 4.80 -0.17
C GLY A 105 -10.52 4.59 -0.40
N THR A 106 -10.86 4.03 -1.55
CA THR A 106 -12.23 3.64 -1.91
C THR A 106 -12.23 2.36 -2.74
N GLY A 107 -13.36 1.66 -2.78
CA GLY A 107 -13.55 0.47 -3.62
C GLY A 107 -12.85 -0.79 -3.11
N PHE A 108 -12.54 -0.84 -1.80
CA PHE A 108 -11.92 -1.99 -1.13
C PHE A 108 -12.93 -3.09 -0.84
N ALA A 109 -13.59 -3.59 -1.89
CA ALA A 109 -14.54 -4.67 -1.82
C ALA A 109 -13.93 -5.93 -1.17
N SER A 110 -14.76 -6.71 -0.47
CA SER A 110 -14.36 -7.92 0.23
C SER A 110 -13.61 -8.92 -0.66
N GLY A 111 -12.57 -9.56 -0.12
CA GLY A 111 -11.79 -10.56 -0.84
C GLY A 111 -10.75 -9.97 -1.79
N GLY A 112 -10.37 -8.71 -1.58
CA GLY A 112 -9.25 -8.09 -2.28
C GLY A 112 -7.89 -8.35 -1.60
N THR A 113 -6.84 -7.83 -2.24
CA THR A 113 -5.47 -7.85 -1.74
C THR A 113 -4.86 -6.46 -1.73
N VAL A 114 -3.96 -6.20 -0.79
CA VAL A 114 -3.01 -5.09 -0.85
C VAL A 114 -1.73 -5.60 -1.51
N ASN A 115 -1.24 -4.87 -2.48
CA ASN A 115 0.01 -5.15 -3.18
C ASN A 115 1.02 -4.07 -2.78
N VAL A 116 2.19 -4.48 -2.30
CA VAL A 116 3.31 -3.58 -1.96
C VAL A 116 4.45 -3.90 -2.93
N GLY A 117 4.68 -3.01 -3.91
CA GLY A 117 5.63 -3.24 -4.99
C GLY A 117 5.39 -4.57 -5.71
N ALA A 118 6.45 -5.36 -5.86
CA ALA A 118 6.41 -6.71 -6.41
C ALA A 118 6.38 -7.81 -5.32
N LEU A 119 6.13 -7.45 -4.06
CA LEU A 119 6.06 -8.41 -2.95
C LEU A 119 4.79 -9.27 -3.03
N THR A 120 4.78 -10.37 -2.28
CA THR A 120 3.61 -11.25 -2.17
C THR A 120 2.36 -10.46 -1.76
N PRO A 121 1.27 -10.47 -2.54
CA PRO A 121 0.05 -9.75 -2.20
C PRO A 121 -0.55 -10.26 -0.90
N VAL A 122 -1.07 -9.34 -0.07
CA VAL A 122 -1.65 -9.66 1.24
C VAL A 122 -3.16 -9.53 1.16
N ALA A 123 -3.87 -10.64 1.37
CA ALA A 123 -5.33 -10.64 1.41
C ALA A 123 -5.84 -9.90 2.65
N PHE A 124 -6.88 -9.08 2.49
CA PHE A 124 -7.64 -8.54 3.61
C PHE A 124 -8.99 -9.24 3.73
N ALA A 125 -9.45 -9.42 4.97
CA ALA A 125 -10.64 -10.23 5.27
C ALA A 125 -11.92 -9.70 4.59
N ALA A 126 -12.84 -10.62 4.30
CA ALA A 126 -14.19 -10.26 3.88
C ALA A 126 -14.89 -9.50 5.02
N GLY A 127 -15.45 -8.32 4.71
CA GLY A 127 -16.02 -7.41 5.71
C GLY A 127 -15.13 -6.20 6.06
N GLY A 128 -14.02 -5.99 5.34
CA GLY A 128 -13.25 -4.75 5.40
C GLY A 128 -14.11 -3.51 5.12
N ASN A 129 -13.69 -2.35 5.65
CA ASN A 129 -14.31 -1.09 5.32
C ASN A 129 -13.98 -0.76 3.85
N ASN A 130 -14.98 -0.40 3.04
CA ASN A 130 -14.79 -0.04 1.63
C ASN A 130 -13.86 1.17 1.44
N THR A 131 -13.52 1.88 2.53
CA THR A 131 -12.62 3.04 2.53
C THR A 131 -11.30 2.83 3.26
N GLN A 132 -11.09 1.71 3.96
CA GLN A 132 -9.81 1.41 4.60
C GLN A 132 -9.63 -0.09 4.88
N VAL A 133 -8.40 -0.55 4.74
CA VAL A 133 -8.01 -1.94 5.06
C VAL A 133 -6.70 -1.95 5.83
N THR A 134 -6.62 -2.78 6.85
CA THR A 134 -5.37 -3.01 7.60
C THR A 134 -4.81 -4.37 7.21
N VAL A 135 -3.53 -4.41 6.84
CA VAL A 135 -2.80 -5.63 6.48
C VAL A 135 -1.42 -5.61 7.14
N THR A 136 -0.78 -6.77 7.25
CA THR A 136 0.65 -6.84 7.58
C THR A 136 1.44 -6.89 6.28
N ALA A 137 2.13 -5.81 5.96
CA ALA A 137 3.00 -5.74 4.79
C ALA A 137 4.15 -6.75 4.93
N PRO A 138 4.54 -7.45 3.84
CA PRO A 138 5.61 -8.45 3.89
C PRO A 138 6.97 -7.86 4.24
N ALA A 139 7.91 -8.71 4.66
CA ALA A 139 9.32 -8.32 4.79
C ALA A 139 9.92 -7.99 3.42
N HIS A 140 10.79 -6.99 3.39
CA HIS A 140 11.54 -6.55 2.22
C HIS A 140 12.81 -5.85 2.68
N THR A 141 13.96 -6.28 2.17
CA THR A 141 15.27 -5.72 2.53
C THR A 141 15.76 -4.81 1.42
N PRO A 142 15.82 -3.49 1.63
CA PRO A 142 16.37 -2.55 0.66
C PRO A 142 17.85 -2.87 0.37
N ALA A 143 18.27 -2.59 -0.86
CA ALA A 143 19.68 -2.72 -1.26
C ALA A 143 20.59 -1.65 -0.61
N GLY A 144 20.03 -0.48 -0.32
CA GLY A 144 20.68 0.61 0.42
C GLY A 144 20.07 0.78 1.81
N CYS A 145 20.09 2.00 2.35
CA CYS A 145 19.45 2.27 3.64
C CYS A 145 17.92 2.26 3.56
N PHE A 146 17.36 2.63 2.41
CA PHE A 146 15.93 2.56 2.16
C PHE A 146 15.63 2.38 0.67
N ASP A 147 14.40 1.93 0.37
CA ASP A 147 13.79 2.05 -0.95
C ASP A 147 12.28 2.28 -0.85
N THR A 148 11.68 2.78 -1.93
CA THR A 148 10.26 3.13 -1.97
C THR A 148 9.48 2.07 -2.75
N GLN A 149 8.42 1.55 -2.13
CA GLN A 149 7.48 0.61 -2.73
C GLN A 149 6.15 1.29 -3.02
N GLN A 150 5.53 0.95 -4.14
CA GLN A 150 4.19 1.42 -4.47
C GLN A 150 3.14 0.55 -3.79
N VAL A 151 2.13 1.17 -3.19
CA VAL A 151 1.01 0.45 -2.59
C VAL A 151 -0.21 0.57 -3.50
N THR A 152 -0.76 -0.58 -3.89
CA THR A 152 -2.01 -0.67 -4.64
C THR A 152 -2.95 -1.66 -3.99
N VAL A 153 -4.22 -1.60 -4.36
CA VAL A 153 -5.24 -2.56 -3.92
C VAL A 153 -5.82 -3.25 -5.15
N THR A 154 -6.00 -4.56 -5.08
CA THR A 154 -6.66 -5.35 -6.13
C THR A 154 -7.97 -5.91 -5.59
N THR A 155 -9.06 -5.70 -6.31
CA THR A 155 -10.37 -6.31 -6.02
C THR A 155 -10.96 -6.92 -7.29
N ALA A 156 -12.19 -7.42 -7.24
CA ALA A 156 -12.94 -7.81 -8.43
C ALA A 156 -13.14 -6.64 -9.43
N GLY A 157 -13.00 -5.39 -8.98
CA GLY A 157 -12.97 -4.19 -9.83
C GLY A 157 -11.65 -3.98 -10.58
N GLY A 158 -10.67 -4.86 -10.37
CA GLY A 158 -9.30 -4.75 -10.88
C GLY A 158 -8.33 -4.15 -9.86
N THR A 159 -7.12 -3.85 -10.31
CA THR A 159 -6.06 -3.22 -9.50
C THR A 159 -6.12 -1.71 -9.58
N GLY A 160 -5.97 -1.02 -8.45
CA GLY A 160 -5.93 0.43 -8.39
C GLY A 160 -4.75 1.05 -9.15
N THR A 161 -4.79 2.36 -9.32
CA THR A 161 -3.71 3.10 -9.99
C THR A 161 -2.41 2.99 -9.19
N ALA A 162 -1.32 2.67 -9.87
CA ALA A 162 0.00 2.55 -9.27
C ALA A 162 0.67 3.93 -9.12
N GLY A 163 1.60 4.06 -8.16
CA GLY A 163 2.41 5.28 -7.95
C GLY A 163 1.74 6.44 -7.22
N VAL A 164 0.48 6.31 -6.79
CA VAL A 164 -0.23 7.35 -6.01
C VAL A 164 -0.05 7.23 -4.50
N THR A 165 0.20 6.02 -4.01
CA THR A 165 0.46 5.73 -2.60
C THR A 165 1.77 4.97 -2.52
N LEU A 166 2.66 5.44 -1.67
CA LEU A 166 4.05 4.97 -1.56
C LEU A 166 4.36 4.66 -0.11
N ILE A 167 5.24 3.71 0.12
CA ILE A 167 5.77 3.38 1.44
C ILE A 167 7.26 3.09 1.34
N ASP A 168 8.04 3.61 2.27
CA ASP A 168 9.48 3.39 2.30
C ASP A 168 9.84 2.23 3.24
N TYR A 169 10.64 1.28 2.78
CA TYR A 169 11.25 0.29 3.64
C TYR A 169 12.64 0.76 4.04
N TYR A 170 12.96 0.67 5.34
CA TYR A 170 14.26 1.05 5.90
C TYR A 170 14.98 -0.15 6.51
N ASN A 171 16.29 -0.22 6.30
CA ASN A 171 17.16 -1.07 7.10
C ASN A 171 17.40 -0.42 8.47
N ALA A 172 17.53 -1.23 9.52
CA ALA A 172 17.92 -0.72 10.83
C ALA A 172 19.32 -0.08 10.76
N PRO A 173 19.59 0.97 11.56
CA PRO A 173 20.91 1.58 11.57
C PRO A 173 21.97 0.60 12.07
N SER A 174 23.21 0.75 11.60
CA SER A 174 24.35 -0.04 12.07
C SER A 174 25.42 0.84 12.68
N LEU A 175 25.87 0.45 13.87
CA LEU A 175 26.94 1.11 14.63
C LEU A 175 28.24 0.28 14.63
N THR A 176 28.30 -0.86 13.93
CA THR A 176 29.43 -1.80 13.96
C THR A 176 30.76 -1.21 13.49
N GLY A 177 30.74 -0.11 12.74
CA GLY A 177 31.92 0.66 12.31
C GLY A 177 31.97 2.10 12.84
N ALA A 178 31.04 2.47 13.74
CA ALA A 178 30.94 3.83 14.21
C ALA A 178 32.03 4.16 15.26
N THR A 179 32.47 5.41 15.26
CA THR A 179 33.42 5.97 16.20
C THR A 179 32.74 7.02 17.07
N LEU A 180 33.09 7.06 18.37
CA LEU A 180 32.55 8.00 19.33
C LEU A 180 33.65 8.94 19.78
N THR A 181 33.43 10.24 19.63
CA THR A 181 34.42 11.26 20.01
C THR A 181 33.76 12.33 20.90
N PRO A 182 34.12 12.38 22.19
CA PRO A 182 34.94 11.41 22.93
C PRO A 182 34.18 10.09 23.20
N ALA A 183 34.89 8.97 23.35
CA ALA A 183 34.29 7.67 23.71
C ALA A 183 34.11 7.50 25.23
N THR A 184 34.65 8.43 26.02
CA THR A 184 34.59 8.46 27.47
C THR A 184 34.45 9.90 27.97
N GLY A 185 33.78 10.08 29.11
CA GLY A 185 33.66 11.40 29.75
C GLY A 185 32.61 11.41 30.86
N PRO A 186 32.52 12.50 31.64
CA PRO A 186 31.49 12.63 32.67
C PRO A 186 30.08 12.65 32.07
N ALA A 187 29.07 12.44 32.91
CA ALA A 187 27.68 12.66 32.55
C ALA A 187 27.47 14.07 31.96
N GLY A 188 26.68 14.19 30.89
CA GLY A 188 26.50 15.45 30.15
C GLY A 188 27.55 15.72 29.05
N THR A 189 28.57 14.87 28.88
CA THR A 189 29.54 15.00 27.79
C THR A 189 28.84 14.94 26.43
N GLU A 190 29.09 15.94 25.58
CA GLU A 190 28.70 15.89 24.17
C GLU A 190 29.61 14.94 23.40
N THR A 191 29.01 14.02 22.66
CA THR A 191 29.68 12.97 21.91
C THR A 191 29.20 12.99 20.47
N THR A 192 30.17 13.05 19.55
CA THR A 192 29.91 12.87 18.12
C THR A 192 30.06 11.40 17.77
N ILE A 193 29.05 10.86 17.09
CA ILE A 193 29.08 9.54 16.47
C ILE A 193 29.36 9.75 14.98
N SER A 194 30.34 9.03 14.43
CA SER A 194 30.71 9.12 13.01
C SER A 194 31.01 7.75 12.42
N GLY A 195 30.67 7.55 11.14
CA GLY A 195 30.92 6.29 10.43
C GLY A 195 29.86 5.21 10.69
N ALA A 196 28.70 5.60 11.21
CA ALA A 196 27.52 4.72 11.23
C ALA A 196 26.93 4.57 9.82
N THR A 197 25.97 3.66 9.66
CA THR A 197 25.19 3.56 8.43
C THR A 197 23.70 3.62 8.72
N CYS A 198 22.95 4.23 7.78
CA CYS A 198 21.49 4.31 7.81
C CYS A 198 20.93 5.10 8.98
N LEU A 199 21.59 6.22 9.34
CA LEU A 199 21.06 7.22 10.28
C LEU A 199 20.04 8.14 9.60
N VAL A 200 18.99 7.57 9.01
CA VAL A 200 17.95 8.33 8.30
C VAL A 200 16.68 8.36 9.15
N GLY A 201 16.13 9.56 9.38
CA GLY A 201 14.86 9.71 10.12
C GLY A 201 14.93 9.19 11.56
N ILE A 202 15.98 9.57 12.30
CA ILE A 202 16.15 9.19 13.71
C ILE A 202 14.95 9.67 14.52
N SER A 203 14.34 8.72 15.24
CA SER A 203 13.22 8.99 16.14
C SER A 203 13.64 8.96 17.60
N ASP A 204 14.70 8.21 17.94
CA ASP A 204 15.20 8.14 19.30
C ASP A 204 16.71 7.86 19.36
N VAL A 205 17.32 8.38 20.42
CA VAL A 205 18.66 7.98 20.86
C VAL A 205 18.52 7.53 22.31
N THR A 206 18.83 6.25 22.55
CA THR A 206 18.75 5.65 23.88
C THR A 206 20.15 5.42 24.41
N PHE A 207 20.41 5.83 25.65
CA PHE A 207 21.62 5.50 26.38
C PHE A 207 21.28 4.55 27.54
N THR A 208 22.09 3.51 27.74
CA THR A 208 21.97 2.58 28.87
C THR A 208 23.24 2.66 29.67
N ASP A 209 23.14 3.08 30.93
CA ASP A 209 24.31 3.23 31.80
C ASP A 209 24.77 1.89 32.42
N SER A 210 25.82 1.96 33.25
CA SER A 210 26.40 0.80 33.95
C SER A 210 25.46 0.17 34.97
N ALA A 211 24.43 0.90 35.42
CA ALA A 211 23.38 0.43 36.30
C ALA A 211 22.18 -0.17 35.52
N ALA A 212 22.30 -0.31 34.19
CA ALA A 212 21.25 -0.76 33.28
C ALA A 212 20.01 0.17 33.23
N THR A 213 20.17 1.45 33.59
CA THR A 213 19.13 2.46 33.43
C THR A 213 19.11 2.94 31.99
N ALA A 214 17.96 2.83 31.33
CA ALA A 214 17.75 3.33 29.98
C ALA A 214 17.24 4.78 30.01
N PHE A 215 17.92 5.65 29.29
CA PHE A 215 17.57 7.05 29.06
C PHE A 215 17.16 7.20 27.60
N THR A 216 15.87 7.35 27.35
CA THR A 216 15.28 7.55 26.01
C THR A 216 14.95 9.02 25.79
N GLY A 217 14.66 9.39 24.54
CA GLY A 217 14.27 10.74 24.15
C GLY A 217 15.41 11.75 24.28
N LEU A 218 16.67 11.29 24.16
CA LEU A 218 17.83 12.17 24.29
C LEU A 218 17.87 13.17 23.14
N ALA A 219 18.32 14.39 23.43
CA ALA A 219 18.53 15.40 22.41
C ALA A 219 19.71 15.01 21.51
N PHE A 220 19.51 15.09 20.20
CA PHE A 220 20.53 14.84 19.20
C PHE A 220 20.48 15.87 18.08
N THR A 221 21.59 16.05 17.40
CA THR A 221 21.72 16.88 16.19
C THR A 221 22.25 16.01 15.05
N PRO A 222 21.43 15.67 14.04
CA PRO A 222 21.91 14.98 12.85
C PRO A 222 22.91 15.85 12.08
N ILE A 223 24.02 15.26 11.66
CA ILE A 223 24.99 15.89 10.76
C ILE A 223 24.72 15.40 9.33
N ASP A 224 24.73 14.08 9.15
CA ASP A 224 24.44 13.38 7.89
C ASP A 224 23.94 11.95 8.17
N GLU A 225 23.78 11.12 7.13
CA GLU A 225 23.29 9.75 7.26
C GLU A 225 24.26 8.77 7.96
N THR A 226 25.45 9.25 8.32
CA THR A 226 26.53 8.49 8.97
C THR A 226 26.99 9.08 10.30
N SER A 227 26.56 10.30 10.63
CA SER A 227 27.04 11.04 11.79
C SER A 227 25.97 11.86 12.49
N ILE A 228 25.99 11.84 13.83
CA ILE A 228 25.13 12.65 14.71
C ILE A 228 25.94 13.17 15.91
N VAL A 229 25.44 14.22 16.56
CA VAL A 229 25.90 14.65 17.88
C VAL A 229 24.82 14.35 18.91
N THR A 230 25.17 13.82 20.07
CA THR A 230 24.27 13.60 21.21
C THR A 230 25.04 13.78 22.52
N ALA A 231 24.35 14.09 23.61
CA ALA A 231 24.97 14.17 24.94
C ALA A 231 24.69 12.91 25.76
N VAL A 232 25.67 12.49 26.56
CA VAL A 232 25.48 11.48 27.61
C VAL A 232 24.48 12.01 28.63
N PRO A 233 23.51 11.22 29.10
CA PRO A 233 22.55 11.68 30.09
C PRO A 233 23.24 12.21 31.35
N ALA A 234 22.81 13.37 31.85
CA ALA A 234 23.40 13.99 33.04
C ALA A 234 23.23 13.15 34.32
N ALA A 235 22.28 12.21 34.33
CA ALA A 235 22.01 11.31 35.44
C ALA A 235 22.61 9.90 35.26
N ALA A 236 23.42 9.68 34.21
CA ALA A 236 24.01 8.37 33.95
C ALA A 236 25.04 7.99 35.03
N ALA A 237 24.96 6.75 35.51
CA ALA A 237 25.94 6.20 36.45
C ALA A 237 27.32 6.03 35.80
N ALA A 238 28.38 6.25 36.59
CA ALA A 238 29.75 6.02 36.17
C ALA A 238 30.00 4.53 35.82
N GLY A 239 30.82 4.28 34.80
CA GLY A 239 31.18 2.95 34.33
C GLY A 239 30.81 2.71 32.86
N ALA A 240 30.94 1.44 32.44
CA ALA A 240 30.65 1.02 31.07
C ALA A 240 29.13 1.07 30.81
N GLY A 241 28.74 1.78 29.75
CA GLY A 241 27.40 1.84 29.23
C GLY A 241 27.38 1.55 27.73
N ALA A 242 26.19 1.66 27.15
CA ALA A 242 25.97 1.51 25.72
C ALA A 242 24.97 2.55 25.23
N PHE A 243 24.93 2.76 23.92
CA PHE A 243 23.90 3.56 23.28
C PHE A 243 23.38 2.86 22.03
N THR A 244 22.14 3.16 21.67
CA THR A 244 21.46 2.69 20.47
C THR A 244 20.73 3.84 19.80
N ILE A 245 20.55 3.74 18.48
CA ILE A 245 19.81 4.72 17.69
C ILE A 245 18.61 4.02 17.06
N THR A 246 17.44 4.63 17.17
CA THR A 246 16.21 4.13 16.56
C THR A 246 15.79 5.02 15.40
N THR A 247 15.47 4.38 14.28
CA THR A 247 14.86 4.99 13.09
C THR A 247 13.59 4.20 12.74
N CYS A 248 12.92 4.59 11.65
CA CYS A 248 11.84 3.76 11.12
C CYS A 248 12.28 2.35 10.69
N GLY A 249 13.57 2.17 10.36
CA GLY A 249 14.16 0.87 10.03
C GLY A 249 14.30 -0.06 11.24
N GLY A 250 14.09 0.46 12.45
CA GLY A 250 14.30 -0.23 13.71
C GLY A 250 15.44 0.37 14.53
N THR A 251 15.82 -0.35 15.58
CA THR A 251 16.89 0.06 16.50
C THR A 251 18.21 -0.58 16.10
N SER A 252 19.29 0.20 16.17
CA SER A 252 20.64 -0.29 15.93
C SER A 252 21.09 -1.35 16.94
N GLY A 253 22.16 -2.07 16.62
CA GLY A 253 22.95 -2.74 17.65
C GLY A 253 23.55 -1.72 18.65
N PRO A 254 23.89 -2.13 19.89
CA PRO A 254 24.49 -1.24 20.87
C PRO A 254 25.94 -0.92 20.51
N ALA A 255 26.36 0.31 20.75
CA ALA A 255 27.77 0.69 20.77
C ALA A 255 28.18 1.20 22.15
N ALA A 256 29.42 0.93 22.54
CA ALA A 256 29.89 1.15 23.91
C ALA A 256 30.28 2.62 24.17
N PHE A 257 30.03 3.08 25.39
CA PHE A 257 30.53 4.35 25.93
C PHE A 257 30.93 4.14 27.39
N THR A 258 31.90 4.90 27.91
CA THR A 258 32.23 4.85 29.34
C THR A 258 32.03 6.19 30.03
N VAL A 259 31.15 6.22 31.03
CA VAL A 259 30.93 7.39 31.89
C VAL A 259 31.99 7.42 32.99
N THR A 260 32.68 8.55 33.17
CA THR A 260 33.74 8.72 34.19
C THR A 260 33.25 9.47 35.42
#